data_AF-A0A3G3FX74-F1
#
_entry.id   AF-A0A3G3FX74-F1
#
_cell.length_a   1.000
_cell.length_b   1.000
_cell.length_c   1.000
_cell.angle_alpha   90.00
_cell.angle_beta   90.00
_cell.angle_gamma   90.00
#
_symmetry.space_group_name_H-M   'P 1'
#
loop_
_entity.id
_entity.type
_entity.pdbx_description
1 polymer ?
#
loop_
_entity_poly.entity_id
_entity_poly.type
_entity_poly.pdbx_seq_one_letter_code
_entity_poly.pdbx_strand_id
1 'polypeptide(L)'
;MIQSLLMLTLSMSIIFMFLNHPLSMGFTLLGQAVLIAMITGLMSHNFWFSYILFMIMIGGMLVLFIYMTSVASNEKFLYSNSLMIMLGTMMMMVILMTLIDSFPKYQISTNTDMLTTNSTMMFQLSLIKYINLPSNEIMISMIIYLLVTLIAVVKITNIKYGPLRQKL
;
A
#
# COMPACT_ATOMS: atom_id res chain seq x y z
N MET A 1 4.56 -15.50 11.72
CA MET A 1 5.02 -14.15 11.32
C MET A 1 4.06 -13.50 10.34
N ILE A 2 3.62 -14.19 9.29
CA ILE A 2 2.63 -13.63 8.36
C ILE A 2 1.30 -13.34 9.05
N GLN A 3 0.83 -14.24 9.93
CA GLN A 3 -0.42 -14.04 10.67
C GLN A 3 -0.39 -12.80 11.57
N SER A 4 0.73 -12.53 12.25
CA SER A 4 0.90 -11.31 13.04
C SER A 4 0.93 -10.05 12.16
N LEU A 5 1.55 -10.13 10.97
CA LEU A 5 1.53 -9.02 10.00
C LEU A 5 0.12 -8.76 9.45
N LEU A 6 -0.65 -9.81 9.16
CA LEU A 6 -2.05 -9.68 8.71
C LEU A 6 -2.91 -9.00 9.78
N MET A 7 -2.77 -9.37 11.04
CA MET A 7 -3.48 -8.69 12.13
C MET A 7 -3.06 -7.23 12.29
N LEU A 8 -1.78 -6.91 12.06
CA LEU A 8 -1.29 -5.54 12.07
C LEU A 8 -1.86 -4.72 10.90
N THR A 9 -2.07 -5.32 9.71
CA THR A 9 -2.75 -4.62 8.62
C THR A 9 -4.22 -4.33 8.94
N LEU A 10 -4.91 -5.27 9.58
CA LEU A 10 -6.30 -5.08 9.99
C LEU A 10 -6.41 -3.96 11.03
N SER A 11 -5.53 -3.92 12.02
CA SER A 11 -5.55 -2.85 13.03
C SER A 11 -5.30 -1.47 12.40
N MET A 12 -4.35 -1.36 11.47
CA MET A 12 -4.09 -0.11 10.74
C MET A 12 -5.29 0.35 9.92
N SER A 13 -6.00 -0.57 9.27
CA SER A 13 -7.22 -0.23 8.50
C SER A 13 -8.36 0.28 9.40
N ILE A 14 -8.49 -0.28 10.62
CA ILE A 14 -9.49 0.17 11.59
C ILE A 14 -9.13 1.55 12.12
N ILE A 15 -7.86 1.80 12.42
CA ILE A 15 -7.39 3.13 12.87
C ILE A 15 -7.69 4.18 11.79
N PHE A 16 -7.47 3.86 10.52
CA PHE A 16 -7.70 4.78 9.41
C PHE A 16 -9.13 5.34 9.39
N MET A 17 -10.14 4.51 9.68
CA MET A 17 -11.54 4.94 9.69
C MET A 17 -11.85 6.02 10.74
N PHE A 18 -11.02 6.16 11.78
CA PHE A 18 -11.25 7.10 12.88
C PHE A 18 -10.30 8.31 12.87
N LEU A 19 -9.43 8.44 11.87
CA LEU A 19 -8.51 9.56 11.77
C LEU A 19 -9.11 10.72 10.95
N ASN A 20 -9.08 11.92 11.53
CA ASN A 20 -9.62 13.12 10.89
C ASN A 20 -8.54 14.01 10.26
N HIS A 21 -7.31 13.98 10.80
CA HIS A 21 -6.25 14.86 10.32
C HIS A 21 -5.59 14.28 9.06
N PRO A 22 -5.47 15.04 7.96
CA PRO A 22 -4.94 14.51 6.69
C PRO A 22 -3.51 13.98 6.81
N LEU A 23 -2.68 14.60 7.67
CA LEU A 23 -1.33 14.10 7.95
C LEU A 23 -1.33 12.73 8.64
N SER A 24 -2.24 12.48 9.60
CA SER A 24 -2.29 11.18 10.27
C SER A 24 -2.90 10.10 9.37
N MET A 25 -3.88 10.47 8.53
CA MET A 25 -4.37 9.61 7.45
C MET A 25 -3.22 9.23 6.49
N GLY A 26 -2.40 10.18 6.07
CA GLY A 26 -1.23 9.92 5.23
C GLY A 26 -0.20 9.01 5.91
N PHE A 27 0.08 9.23 7.19
CA PHE A 27 1.03 8.39 7.92
C PHE A 27 0.53 6.95 8.11
N THR A 28 -0.75 6.77 8.42
CA THR A 28 -1.34 5.43 8.59
C THR A 28 -1.39 4.64 7.29
N LEU A 29 -1.72 5.29 6.17
CA LEU A 29 -1.66 4.66 4.85
C LEU A 29 -0.23 4.27 4.46
N LEU A 30 0.79 5.07 4.82
CA LEU A 30 2.19 4.74 4.52
C LEU A 30 2.62 3.51 5.32
N GLY A 31 2.29 3.48 6.61
CA GLY A 31 2.51 2.30 7.46
C GLY A 31 1.81 1.05 6.90
N GLN A 32 0.56 1.19 6.45
CA GLN A 32 -0.19 0.08 5.83
C GLN A 32 0.47 -0.42 4.54
N ALA A 33 0.97 0.48 3.67
CA ALA A 33 1.66 0.11 2.44
C ALA A 33 2.93 -0.70 2.71
N VAL A 34 3.71 -0.33 3.74
CA VAL A 34 4.89 -1.10 4.15
C VAL A 34 4.50 -2.51 4.59
N LEU A 35 3.45 -2.65 5.40
CA LEU A 35 2.98 -3.95 5.88
C LEU A 35 2.49 -4.85 4.74
N ILE A 36 1.77 -4.28 3.77
CA ILE A 36 1.32 -5.03 2.59
C ILE A 36 2.52 -5.47 1.73
N ALA A 37 3.53 -4.62 1.55
CA ALA A 37 4.76 -4.99 0.85
C ALA A 37 5.49 -6.14 1.57
N MET A 38 5.55 -6.13 2.90
CA MET A 38 6.14 -7.23 3.68
C MET A 38 5.35 -8.53 3.54
N ILE A 39 4.02 -8.49 3.64
CA ILE A 39 3.17 -9.69 3.49
C ILE A 39 3.32 -10.29 2.09
N THR A 40 3.24 -9.47 1.04
CA THR A 40 3.40 -9.93 -0.34
C THR A 40 4.80 -10.44 -0.63
N GLY A 41 5.84 -9.86 -0.01
CA GLY A 41 7.20 -10.36 -0.07
C GLY A 41 7.35 -11.75 0.57
N LEU A 42 6.74 -11.97 1.74
CA LEU A 42 6.80 -13.27 2.43
C LEU A 42 5.97 -14.37 1.75
N MET A 43 4.94 -13.99 0.98
CA MET A 43 4.10 -14.94 0.24
C MET A 43 4.66 -15.32 -1.14
N SER A 44 5.59 -14.52 -1.68
CA SER A 44 6.10 -14.72 -3.04
C SER A 44 7.49 -15.36 -3.03
N HIS A 45 7.83 -16.08 -4.10
CA HIS A 45 9.16 -16.67 -4.26
C HIS A 45 10.27 -15.62 -4.44
N ASN A 46 9.94 -14.44 -4.97
CA ASN A 46 10.86 -13.34 -5.21
C ASN A 46 10.24 -12.00 -4.80
N PHE A 47 11.03 -11.16 -4.13
CA PHE A 47 10.63 -9.84 -3.63
C PHE A 47 10.44 -8.75 -4.71
N TRP A 48 10.56 -9.08 -6.00
CA TRP A 48 10.50 -8.07 -7.07
C TRP A 48 9.15 -7.36 -7.13
N PHE A 49 8.05 -8.11 -7.03
CA PHE A 49 6.71 -7.53 -7.06
C PHE A 49 6.38 -6.72 -5.80
N SER A 50 6.81 -7.18 -4.61
CA SER A 50 6.63 -6.43 -3.37
C SER A 50 7.45 -5.14 -3.36
N TYR A 51 8.64 -5.14 -3.97
CA TYR A 51 9.44 -3.93 -4.16
C TYR A 51 8.76 -2.93 -5.10
N ILE A 52 8.23 -3.37 -6.25
CA ILE A 52 7.48 -2.48 -7.16
C ILE A 52 6.27 -1.87 -6.45
N LEU A 53 5.51 -2.68 -5.70
CA LEU A 53 4.36 -2.20 -4.93
C LEU A 53 4.78 -1.12 -3.92
N PHE A 54 5.86 -1.37 -3.17
CA PHE A 54 6.38 -0.41 -2.19
C PHE A 54 6.77 0.93 -2.82
N MET A 55 7.52 0.89 -3.93
CA MET A 55 8.01 2.10 -4.61
C MET A 55 6.86 2.95 -5.17
N ILE A 56 5.88 2.32 -5.83
CA ILE A 56 4.75 3.04 -6.43
C ILE A 56 3.87 3.66 -5.32
N MET A 57 3.58 2.91 -4.26
CA MET A 57 2.74 3.40 -3.17
C MET A 57 3.39 4.56 -2.42
N ILE A 58 4.68 4.47 -2.07
CA ILE A 58 5.38 5.56 -1.38
C ILE A 58 5.49 6.79 -2.29
N GLY A 59 5.81 6.61 -3.57
CA GLY A 59 5.88 7.71 -4.53
C GLY A 59 4.57 8.50 -4.62
N GLY A 60 3.44 7.82 -4.78
CA GLY A 60 2.12 8.47 -4.83
C GLY A 60 1.73 9.17 -3.53
N MET A 61 2.07 8.55 -2.40
CA MET A 61 1.75 9.10 -1.08
C MET A 61 2.56 10.34 -0.70
N LEU A 62 3.83 10.42 -1.13
CA LEU A 62 4.65 11.62 -0.92
C LEU A 62 4.10 12.83 -1.68
N VAL A 63 3.58 12.64 -2.90
CA VAL A 63 2.94 13.71 -3.67
C VAL A 63 1.69 14.22 -2.96
N LEU A 64 0.85 13.32 -2.44
CA LEU A 64 -0.33 13.69 -1.64
C LEU A 64 0.07 14.42 -0.36
N PHE A 65 1.15 14.02 0.30
CA PHE A 65 1.65 14.68 1.51
C PHE A 65 2.06 16.14 1.24
N ILE A 66 2.80 16.40 0.16
CA ILE A 66 3.19 17.76 -0.25
C ILE A 66 1.95 18.60 -0.58
N TYR A 67 0.98 18.02 -1.28
CA TYR A 67 -0.25 18.72 -1.59
C TYR A 67 -1.02 19.13 -0.33
N MET A 68 -1.24 18.20 0.61
CA MET A 68 -2.02 18.50 1.83
C MET A 68 -1.32 19.50 2.75
N THR A 69 0.01 19.45 2.86
CA THR A 69 0.78 20.47 3.62
C THR A 69 0.77 21.85 2.96
N SER A 70 0.60 21.91 1.62
CA SER A 70 0.48 23.19 0.91
C SER A 70 -0.92 23.80 0.98
N VAL A 71 -1.95 22.98 1.21
CA VAL A 71 -3.37 23.41 1.16
C VAL A 71 -3.96 23.66 2.55
N ALA A 72 -3.56 22.90 3.57
CA ALA A 72 -4.11 23.02 4.92
C ALA A 72 -3.20 23.86 5.84
N SER A 73 -3.79 24.79 6.58
CA SER A 73 -3.14 25.40 7.75
C SER A 73 -2.82 24.32 8.78
N ASN A 74 -1.68 24.40 9.47
CA ASN A 74 -1.27 23.49 10.55
C ASN A 74 -2.28 23.48 11.71
N GLU A 75 -3.38 22.72 11.57
CA GLU A 75 -4.34 22.50 12.63
C GLU A 75 -3.68 21.73 13.77
N LYS A 76 -4.01 22.11 15.01
CA LYS A 76 -3.47 21.42 16.19
C LYS A 76 -4.02 20.00 16.24
N PHE A 77 -3.15 19.04 16.51
CA PHE A 77 -3.54 17.64 16.63
C PHE A 77 -4.48 17.44 17.84
N LEU A 78 -5.72 17.05 17.57
CA LEU A 78 -6.69 16.72 18.62
C LEU A 78 -6.50 15.27 19.05
N TYR A 79 -6.15 15.08 20.31
CA TYR A 79 -5.98 13.78 20.92
C TYR A 79 -7.33 13.25 21.43
N SER A 80 -7.61 11.95 21.21
CA SER A 80 -8.80 11.29 21.75
C SER A 80 -8.43 10.04 22.56
N ASN A 81 -8.94 9.96 23.80
CA ASN A 81 -8.73 8.79 24.67
C ASN A 81 -9.33 7.50 24.07
N SER A 82 -10.41 7.60 23.30
CA SER A 82 -11.06 6.46 22.64
C SER A 82 -10.11 5.77 21.63
N LEU A 83 -9.42 6.56 20.80
CA LEU A 83 -8.38 6.04 19.90
C LEU A 83 -7.25 5.37 20.68
N MET A 84 -6.81 5.94 21.82
CA MET A 84 -5.75 5.31 22.61
C MET A 84 -6.18 3.95 23.18
N ILE A 85 -7.39 3.85 23.72
CA ILE A 85 -7.91 2.57 24.24
C ILE A 85 -8.03 1.54 23.11
N MET A 86 -8.55 1.96 21.95
CA MET A 86 -8.63 1.11 20.76
C MET A 86 -7.23 0.60 20.34
N LEU A 87 -6.23 1.48 20.26
CA LEU A 87 -4.86 1.11 19.95
C LEU A 87 -4.29 0.10 20.97
N GLY A 88 -4.53 0.33 22.26
CA GLY A 88 -4.11 -0.58 23.32
C GLY A 88 -4.72 -1.98 23.16
N THR A 89 -6.03 -2.07 22.91
CA THR A 89 -6.70 -3.37 22.69
C THR A 89 -6.17 -4.10 21.45
N MET A 90 -5.94 -3.37 20.35
CA MET A 90 -5.41 -3.95 19.11
C MET A 90 -3.99 -4.48 19.30
N MET A 91 -3.13 -3.76 20.03
CA MET A 91 -1.77 -4.22 20.32
C MET A 91 -1.76 -5.50 21.16
N MET A 92 -2.65 -5.62 22.15
CA MET A 92 -2.78 -6.85 22.94
C MET A 92 -3.19 -8.04 22.07
N MET A 93 -4.09 -7.84 21.10
CA MET A 93 -4.51 -8.89 20.17
C MET A 93 -3.34 -9.35 19.27
N VAL A 94 -2.50 -8.43 18.81
CA VAL A 94 -1.30 -8.78 18.03
C VAL A 94 -0.34 -9.63 18.88
N ILE A 95 -0.09 -9.22 20.13
CA ILE A 95 0.82 -9.95 21.05
C ILE A 95 0.30 -11.37 21.30
N LEU A 96 -0.99 -11.53 21.61
CA LEU A 96 -1.59 -12.85 21.84
C LEU A 96 -1.41 -13.77 20.62
N MET A 97 -1.58 -13.23 19.41
CA MET A 97 -1.41 -14.01 18.19
C MET A 97 0.04 -14.41 17.91
N THR A 98 1.02 -13.59 18.30
CA THR A 98 2.44 -13.98 18.18
C THR A 98 2.79 -15.18 19.07
N LEU A 99 2.10 -15.35 20.20
CA LEU A 99 2.34 -16.47 21.12
C LEU A 99 1.70 -17.78 20.66
N ILE A 100 0.60 -17.69 19.89
CA ILE A 100 -0.14 -18.85 19.36
C ILE A 100 0.49 -19.36 18.05
N ASP A 101 1.48 -18.65 17.51
CA ASP A 101 1.96 -18.83 16.16
C ASP A 101 2.66 -20.18 15.95
N SER A 102 1.89 -21.16 15.48
CA SER A 102 2.36 -22.47 15.04
C SER A 102 2.82 -22.47 13.58
N PHE A 103 3.22 -21.31 13.06
CA PHE A 103 3.61 -21.10 11.66
C PHE A 103 4.60 -22.10 11.07
N PRO A 104 5.68 -22.54 11.77
CA PRO A 104 6.61 -23.48 11.14
C PRO A 104 5.96 -24.85 10.83
N LYS A 105 4.82 -25.20 11.45
CA LYS A 105 4.09 -26.43 11.14
C LYS A 105 3.17 -26.32 9.91
N TYR A 106 2.68 -25.13 9.57
CA TYR A 106 1.76 -24.93 8.44
C TYR A 106 2.46 -24.66 7.10
N GLN A 107 3.68 -24.11 7.11
CA GLN A 107 4.48 -23.98 5.88
C GLN A 107 4.91 -25.33 5.28
N ILE A 108 5.00 -26.38 6.11
CA ILE A 108 5.37 -27.73 5.65
C ILE A 108 4.18 -28.44 4.99
N SER A 109 2.94 -28.06 5.30
CA SER A 109 1.76 -28.85 4.92
C SER A 109 0.99 -28.39 3.69
N THR A 110 1.21 -27.20 3.13
CA THR A 110 0.29 -26.68 2.09
C THR A 110 0.94 -25.78 1.04
N ASN A 111 1.93 -26.29 0.29
CA ASN A 111 2.16 -25.85 -1.09
C ASN A 111 3.19 -26.73 -1.82
N THR A 112 2.86 -28.02 -1.96
CA THR A 112 3.63 -28.92 -2.82
C THR A 112 3.64 -28.46 -4.29
N ASP A 113 2.63 -27.71 -4.73
CA ASP A 113 2.56 -27.21 -6.11
C ASP A 113 3.52 -26.04 -6.39
N MET A 114 3.77 -25.16 -5.41
CA MET A 114 4.72 -24.05 -5.54
C MET A 114 6.18 -24.48 -5.34
N LEU A 115 6.43 -25.62 -4.70
CA LEU A 115 7.79 -26.16 -4.52
C LEU A 115 8.38 -26.73 -5.82
N THR A 116 7.53 -27.12 -6.78
CA THR A 116 7.97 -27.77 -8.03
C THR A 116 8.39 -26.80 -9.13
N THR A 117 8.15 -25.50 -8.96
CA THR A 117 8.58 -24.50 -9.94
C THR A 117 10.02 -24.07 -9.66
N ASN A 118 10.95 -24.52 -10.50
CA ASN A 118 12.29 -23.92 -10.59
C ASN A 118 12.16 -22.39 -10.67
N SER A 119 12.54 -21.72 -9.58
CA SER A 119 12.08 -20.37 -9.22
C SER A 119 12.62 -19.27 -10.13
N THR A 120 13.74 -19.50 -10.80
CA THR A 120 14.39 -18.50 -11.66
C THR A 120 13.74 -18.42 -13.04
N MET A 121 13.45 -19.55 -13.68
CA MET A 121 12.87 -19.58 -15.02
C MET A 121 11.39 -19.17 -15.02
N MET A 122 10.62 -19.62 -14.02
CA MET A 122 9.24 -19.15 -13.83
C MET A 122 9.18 -17.65 -13.50
N PHE A 123 10.15 -17.11 -12.77
CA PHE A 123 10.22 -15.67 -12.51
C PHE A 123 10.46 -14.87 -13.80
N GLN A 124 11.40 -15.30 -14.66
CA GLN A 124 11.62 -14.65 -15.94
C GLN A 124 10.38 -14.70 -16.84
N LEU A 125 9.68 -15.83 -16.87
CA LEU A 125 8.41 -15.97 -17.59
C LEU A 125 7.32 -15.04 -17.01
N SER A 126 7.29 -14.84 -15.69
CA SER A 126 6.32 -13.96 -15.03
C SER A 126 6.51 -12.48 -15.42
N LEU A 127 7.76 -12.03 -15.62
CA LEU A 127 8.07 -10.67 -16.06
C LEU A 127 7.66 -10.42 -17.52
N ILE A 128 7.76 -11.43 -18.38
CA ILE A 128 7.50 -11.30 -19.83
C ILE A 128 6.02 -11.59 -20.16
N LYS A 129 5.24 -12.09 -19.20
CA LYS A 129 3.83 -12.49 -19.41
C LYS A 129 3.00 -11.44 -20.14
N TYR A 130 3.11 -10.16 -19.76
CA TYR A 130 2.30 -9.10 -20.36
C TYR A 130 2.82 -8.59 -21.71
N ILE A 131 4.05 -8.95 -22.09
CA ILE A 131 4.61 -8.62 -23.41
C ILE A 131 4.15 -9.67 -24.43
N ASN A 132 3.98 -10.93 -24.00
CA ASN A 132 3.58 -12.03 -24.87
C ASN A 132 2.07 -12.08 -25.11
N LEU A 133 1.68 -12.60 -26.28
CA LEU A 133 0.31 -12.97 -26.59
C LEU A 133 -0.16 -14.13 -25.68
N PRO A 134 -1.42 -14.16 -25.23
CA PRO A 134 -2.52 -13.23 -25.52
C PRO A 134 -2.60 -12.01 -24.59
N SER A 135 -1.85 -11.99 -23.48
CA SER A 135 -1.95 -10.95 -22.45
C SER A 135 -1.47 -9.55 -22.87
N ASN A 136 -0.83 -9.42 -24.03
CA ASN A 136 -0.41 -8.13 -24.61
C ASN A 136 -1.57 -7.12 -24.76
N GLU A 137 -2.82 -7.60 -24.95
CA GLU A 137 -3.99 -6.70 -25.00
C GLU A 137 -4.18 -5.90 -23.71
N ILE A 138 -3.86 -6.50 -22.56
CA ILE A 138 -3.90 -5.83 -21.25
C ILE A 138 -2.81 -4.75 -21.17
N MET A 139 -1.63 -5.00 -21.73
CA MET A 139 -0.57 -3.99 -21.76
C MET A 139 -0.96 -2.80 -22.64
N ILE A 140 -1.53 -3.05 -23.82
CA ILE A 140 -1.98 -2.01 -24.75
C ILE A 140 -3.07 -1.15 -24.09
N SER A 141 -4.04 -1.77 -23.40
CA SER A 141 -5.10 -1.02 -22.72
C SER A 141 -4.58 -0.13 -21.59
N MET A 142 -3.58 -0.58 -20.81
CA MET A 142 -2.94 0.21 -19.77
C MET A 142 -2.16 1.41 -20.33
N ILE A 143 -1.47 1.26 -21.48
CA ILE A 143 -0.78 2.37 -22.15
C ILE A 143 -1.79 3.43 -22.59
N ILE A 144 -2.91 3.02 -23.21
CA ILE A 144 -3.96 3.95 -23.63
C ILE A 144 -4.57 4.65 -22.42
N TYR A 145 -4.83 3.92 -21.33
CA TYR A 145 -5.36 4.49 -20.08
C TYR A 145 -4.44 5.60 -19.53
N LEU A 146 -3.14 5.31 -19.40
CA LEU A 146 -2.18 6.31 -18.89
C LEU A 146 -2.09 7.54 -19.79
N LEU A 147 -2.12 7.35 -21.12
CA LEU A 147 -2.12 8.46 -22.08
C LEU A 147 -3.37 9.35 -21.94
N VAL A 148 -4.55 8.74 -21.81
CA VAL A 148 -5.80 9.49 -21.59
C VAL A 148 -5.76 10.22 -20.26
N THR A 149 -5.24 9.61 -19.19
CA THR A 149 -5.11 10.29 -17.89
C THR A 149 -4.18 11.50 -17.95
N LEU A 150 -3.08 11.44 -18.71
CA LEU A 150 -2.17 12.58 -18.87
C LEU A 150 -2.87 13.74 -19.58
N ILE A 151 -3.58 13.47 -20.68
CA ILE A 151 -4.33 14.49 -21.43
C ILE A 151 -5.42 15.11 -20.54
N ALA A 152 -6.13 14.29 -19.77
CA ALA A 152 -7.15 14.76 -18.85
C ALA A 152 -6.56 15.66 -17.75
N VAL A 153 -5.44 15.26 -17.12
CA VAL A 153 -4.76 16.05 -16.09
C VAL A 153 -4.32 17.41 -16.65
N VAL A 154 -3.72 17.46 -17.84
CA VAL A 154 -3.31 18.74 -18.47
C VAL A 154 -4.53 19.65 -18.76
N LYS A 155 -5.66 19.08 -19.17
CA LYS A 155 -6.89 19.86 -19.37
C LYS A 155 -7.47 20.40 -18.06
N ILE A 156 -7.44 19.60 -16.98
CA ILE A 156 -7.93 20.00 -15.65
C ILE A 156 -7.05 21.08 -15.01
N THR A 157 -5.72 21.00 -15.19
CA THR A 157 -4.80 21.99 -14.60
C THR A 157 -4.74 23.31 -15.37
N ASN A 158 -5.16 23.36 -16.64
CA ASN A 158 -5.16 24.56 -17.48
C ASN A 158 -6.26 25.60 -17.14
N ILE A 159 -6.75 25.63 -15.90
CA ILE A 159 -7.71 26.63 -15.44
C ILE A 159 -7.00 27.98 -15.24
N LYS A 160 -7.36 28.97 -16.06
CA LYS A 160 -6.81 30.35 -16.02
C LYS A 160 -7.49 31.24 -14.98
N TYR A 161 -7.63 30.78 -13.73
CA TYR A 161 -8.08 31.66 -12.65
C TYR A 161 -6.92 31.93 -11.69
N GLY A 162 -6.77 33.21 -11.33
CA GLY A 162 -5.61 33.77 -10.63
C GLY A 162 -5.27 33.08 -9.31
N PRO A 163 -4.13 33.42 -8.69
CA PRO A 163 -3.55 32.67 -7.59
C PRO A 163 -4.55 32.46 -6.44
N LEU A 164 -4.66 31.23 -5.96
CA LEU A 164 -5.41 30.82 -4.75
C LEU A 164 -4.86 31.43 -3.43
N ARG A 165 -3.91 32.37 -3.52
CA ARG A 165 -3.47 33.18 -2.39
C ARG A 165 -3.48 34.66 -2.78
N GLN A 166 -4.46 35.39 -2.26
CA GLN A 166 -4.35 36.84 -2.14
C GLN A 166 -3.18 37.13 -1.20
N LYS A 167 -2.28 38.01 -1.65
CA LYS A 167 -1.30 38.66 -0.79
C LYS A 167 -2.04 39.42 0.31
N LEU A 168 -1.78 39.06 1.56
CA LEU A 168 -1.64 40.00 2.66
C LEU A 168 -0.20 39.85 3.16
#